data_AF-A0A1B7TFP9-F1
#
_entry.id   AF-A0A1B7TFP9-F1
#
_cell.length_a   1.000
_cell.length_b   1.000
_cell.length_c   1.000
_cell.angle_alpha   90.00
_cell.angle_beta   90.00
_cell.angle_gamma   90.00
#
_symmetry.space_group_name_H-M   'P 1'
#
loop_
_entity.id
_entity.type
_entity.pdbx_description
1 polymer ?
#
loop_
_entity_poly.entity_id
_entity_poly.type
_entity_poly.pdbx_seq_one_letter_code
_entity_poly.pdbx_strand_id
1 'polypeptide(L)' 'VTNERRYQCLKCSKSFKRHEHLKRHIITHTGEKLFKCDYPFCNKKFSRSDEVKRHYKIHLTNTIENKIIKQNKKKQ' A
#
# COMPACT_ATOMS: atom_id res chain seq x y z
N VAL A 1 -3.15 34.72 -0.22
CA VAL A 1 -4.01 34.06 0.82
C VAL A 1 -3.42 32.69 1.16
N THR A 2 -2.83 32.62 2.35
CA THR A 2 -2.43 31.46 3.20
C THR A 2 -2.21 30.08 2.55
N ASN A 3 -0.98 29.82 2.07
CA ASN A 3 -0.47 28.45 1.84
C ASN A 3 0.24 27.91 3.10
N GLU A 4 -0.31 28.22 4.26
CA GLU A 4 0.28 27.85 5.54
C GLU A 4 0.13 26.34 5.71
N ARG A 5 1.26 25.65 5.88
CA ARG A 5 1.26 24.24 6.26
C ARG A 5 0.74 24.14 7.71
N ARG A 6 -0.58 24.02 7.88
CA ARG A 6 -1.25 24.11 9.19
C ARG A 6 -1.06 22.86 10.07
N TYR A 7 -0.74 21.71 9.48
CA TYR A 7 -0.72 20.44 10.20
C TYR A 7 0.71 19.99 10.46
N GLN A 8 1.20 20.21 11.69
CA GLN A 8 2.56 19.88 12.08
C GLN A 8 2.65 18.56 12.86
N CYS A 9 3.69 17.78 12.57
CA CYS A 9 4.05 16.62 13.36
C CYS A 9 4.79 17.05 14.61
N LEU A 10 4.27 16.73 15.80
CA LEU A 10 4.90 17.11 17.07
C LEU A 10 6.19 16.33 17.37
N LYS A 11 6.41 15.18 16.72
CA LYS A 11 7.60 14.34 16.92
C LYS A 11 8.83 14.81 16.14
N CYS A 12 8.64 15.40 14.96
CA CYS A 12 9.76 15.81 14.08
C CYS A 12 9.58 17.19 13.43
N SER A 13 8.58 17.95 13.87
CA SER A 13 8.27 19.32 13.43
C SER A 13 7.97 19.49 11.94
N LYS A 14 7.85 18.39 11.16
CA LYS A 14 7.45 18.45 9.74
C LYS A 14 6.01 18.91 9.60
N SER A 15 5.79 19.85 8.68
CA SER A 15 4.46 20.43 8.44
C SER A 15 3.87 20.01 7.09
N PHE A 16 2.56 19.81 7.09
CA PHE A 16 1.78 19.34 5.95
C PHE A 16 0.65 20.32 5.66
N LYS A 17 0.28 20.43 4.39
CA LYS A 17 -0.84 21.27 3.94
C LYS A 17 -2.21 20.68 4.25
N ARG A 18 -2.28 19.35 4.41
CA ARG A 18 -3.52 18.60 4.60
C ARG A 18 -3.39 17.63 5.77
N HIS A 19 -4.48 17.47 6.50
CA HIS A 19 -4.52 16.62 7.68
C HIS A 19 -4.25 15.14 7.34
N GLU A 20 -4.78 14.63 6.23
CA GLU A 20 -4.56 13.24 5.83
C GLU A 20 -3.09 12.93 5.53
N HIS A 21 -2.31 13.92 5.09
CA HIS A 21 -0.88 13.79 4.87
C HIS A 21 -0.11 13.72 6.19
N LEU A 22 -0.49 14.53 7.19
CA LEU A 22 0.06 14.42 8.54
C LEU A 22 -0.27 13.07 9.16
N LYS A 23 -1.54 12.62 9.06
CA LYS A 23 -1.96 11.31 9.58
C LYS A 23 -1.16 10.16 8.95
N ARG A 24 -0.99 10.18 7.63
CA ARG A 24 -0.14 9.20 6.91
C ARG A 24 1.32 9.28 7.37
N HIS A 25 1.84 10.48 7.60
CA HIS A 25 3.20 10.66 8.07
C HIS A 25 3.40 10.11 9.49
N ILE A 26 2.43 10.25 10.40
CA ILE A 26 2.53 9.72 11.76
C ILE A 26 2.76 8.19 11.74
N ILE A 27 2.16 7.47 10.79
CA ILE A 27 2.37 6.02 10.63
C ILE A 27 3.85 5.68 10.36
N THR A 28 4.62 6.60 9.76
CA THR A 28 6.07 6.40 9.54
C THR A 28 6.88 6.42 10.83
N HIS A 29 6.33 6.99 11.91
CA HIS A 29 6.96 7.00 13.22
C HIS A 29 6.60 5.79 14.07
N THR A 30 5.42 5.21 13.88
CA THR A 30 4.96 4.03 14.62
C THR A 30 5.38 2.74 13.92
N GLY A 31 5.61 2.78 12.60
CA GLY A 31 5.92 1.59 11.81
C GLY A 31 4.73 0.65 11.65
N GLU A 32 3.53 1.08 12.03
CA GLU A 32 2.32 0.27 11.96
C GLU A 32 2.01 -0.13 10.51
N LYS A 33 1.73 -1.41 10.32
CA LYS A 33 1.33 -1.98 9.03
C LYS A 33 -0.10 -2.53 9.16
N LEU A 34 -1.05 -1.61 9.11
CA LEU A 34 -2.45 -1.86 9.38
C LEU A 34 -3.16 -2.62 8.24
N PHE A 35 -2.65 -2.53 7.02
CA PHE A 35 -3.32 -3.06 5.85
C PHE A 35 -2.69 -4.39 5.43
N LYS A 36 -3.43 -5.50 5.57
CA LYS A 36 -2.99 -6.84 5.14
C LYS A 36 -3.37 -7.08 3.68
N CYS A 37 -2.56 -7.86 2.96
CA CYS A 37 -2.96 -8.44 1.68
C CYS A 37 -3.96 -9.57 1.92
N ASP A 38 -5.11 -9.52 1.25
CA ASP A 38 -6.16 -10.54 1.35
C ASP A 38 -5.96 -11.71 0.38
N TYR A 39 -4.89 -11.70 -0.42
CA TYR A 39 -4.59 -12.79 -1.35
C TYR A 39 -4.22 -14.07 -0.57
N PRO A 40 -4.78 -15.25 -0.92
CA PRO A 40 -4.48 -16.50 -0.23
C PRO A 40 -2.98 -16.79 -0.15
N PHE A 41 -2.53 -17.27 1.01
CA PHE A 41 -1.12 -17.57 1.31
C PHE A 41 -0.18 -16.35 1.28
N CYS A 42 -0.70 -15.13 1.10
CA CYS A 42 0.07 -13.90 1.26
C CYS A 42 -0.14 -13.31 2.66
N ASN A 43 0.95 -13.13 3.41
CA ASN A 43 0.92 -12.51 4.74
C ASN A 43 1.55 -11.11 4.77
N LYS A 44 1.76 -10.48 3.60
CA LYS A 44 2.34 -9.14 3.54
C LYS A 44 1.39 -8.10 4.14
N LYS A 45 1.97 -7.20 4.92
CA LYS A 45 1.28 -6.04 5.53
C LYS A 45 1.93 -4.74 5.07
N PHE A 46 1.12 -3.70 4.98
CA PHE A 46 1.49 -2.38 4.46
C PHE A 46 0.98 -1.28 5.39
N SER A 47 1.65 -0.13 5.36
CA SER A 47 1.26 1.03 6.16
C SER A 47 0.13 1.82 5.50
N ARG A 48 -0.15 1.58 4.20
CA ARG A 48 -1.18 2.29 3.42
C ARG A 48 -2.00 1.37 2.53
N SER A 49 -3.26 1.74 2.31
CA SER A 49 -4.19 0.97 1.48
C SER A 49 -3.84 1.00 -0.01
N ASP A 50 -3.31 2.11 -0.53
CA ASP A 50 -2.86 2.20 -1.92
C ASP A 50 -1.65 1.30 -2.22
N GLU A 51 -0.82 1.03 -1.22
CA GLU A 51 0.28 0.07 -1.32
C GLU A 51 -0.23 -1.36 -1.44
N VAL A 52 -1.24 -1.74 -0.66
CA VAL A 52 -1.91 -3.06 -0.80
C VAL A 52 -2.51 -3.19 -2.19
N LYS A 53 -3.24 -2.18 -2.66
CA LYS A 53 -3.85 -2.19 -4.01
C LYS A 53 -2.80 -2.39 -5.10
N ARG A 54 -1.66 -1.70 -5.01
CA ARG A 54 -0.55 -1.88 -5.96
C ARG A 54 0.06 -3.28 -5.86
N HIS A 55 0.28 -3.78 -4.65
CA HIS A 55 0.81 -5.12 -4.43
C HIS A 55 -0.12 -6.22 -4.95
N TYR A 56 -1.42 -6.08 -4.75
CA TYR A 56 -2.42 -7.06 -5.19
C TYR A 56 -2.38 -7.31 -6.71
N LYS A 57 -2.04 -6.29 -7.50
CA LYS A 57 -1.87 -6.43 -8.95
C LYS A 57 -0.82 -7.48 -9.34
N ILE A 58 0.24 -7.65 -8.53
CA ILE A 58 1.28 -8.66 -8.77
C ILE A 58 0.70 -10.07 -8.65
N HIS A 59 -0.22 -10.29 -7.71
CA HIS A 59 -0.89 -11.59 -7.59
C HIS A 59 -1.78 -11.89 -8.79
N LEU A 60 -2.48 -10.87 -9.31
CA LEU A 60 -3.32 -11.01 -10.49
C LEU A 60 -2.50 -11.34 -11.74
N THR A 61 -1.38 -10.65 -11.97
CA THR A 61 -0.50 -10.93 -13.13
C THR A 61 0.03 -12.35 -13.08
N ASN A 62 0.58 -12.77 -11.93
CA ASN A 62 1.13 -14.11 -11.77
C ASN A 62 0.05 -15.19 -11.92
N THR A 63 -1.19 -14.91 -11.51
CA THR A 63 -2.32 -15.85 -11.68
C THR A 63 -2.72 -16.01 -13.14
N ILE A 64 -2.71 -14.92 -13.91
CA ILE A 64 -3.03 -14.94 -15.34
C ILE A 64 -1.95 -15.72 -16.12
N GLU A 65 -0.67 -15.46 -15.84
CA GLU A 65 0.46 -16.19 -16.44
C GLU A 65 0.38 -17.69 -16.16
N ASN A 66 0.15 -18.07 -14.90
CA ASN A 66 -0.02 -19.47 -14.50
C ASN A 66 -1.21 -20.14 -15.21
N LYS A 67 -2.32 -19.42 -15.45
CA LYS A 67 -3.48 -19.93 -16.21
C LYS A 67 -3.12 -20.18 -17.67
N ILE A 68 -2.40 -19.27 -18.33
CA ILE A 68 -1.97 -19.42 -19.73
C ILE A 68 -1.05 -20.63 -19.90
N ILE A 69 -0.05 -20.78 -19.03
CA ILE A 69 0.88 -21.93 -19.07
C ILE A 69 0.11 -23.26 -18.91
N LYS A 70 -0.85 -23.32 -17.98
CA LYS A 70 -1.68 -24.52 -17.76
C LYS A 70 -2.56 -24.85 -18.97
N GLN A 71 -3.07 -23.84 -19.67
CA GLN A 71 -3.84 -24.05 -20.91
C GLN A 71 -2.95 -24.55 -22.05
N ASN A 72 -1.72 -24.03 -22.17
CA ASN A 72 -0.76 -24.46 -23.20
C ASN A 72 -0.28 -25.91 -22.97
N LYS A 73 -0.14 -26.35 -21.71
CA LYS A 73 0.17 -27.75 -21.37
C LYS A 73 -0.97 -28.74 -21.60
N LYS A 74 -2.22 -28.27 -21.69
CA LYS A 74 -3.39 -29.13 -21.99
C LYS A 74 -3.65 -29.31 -23.49
N LYS A 75 -2.95 -28.54 -24.34
CA LYS A 75 -3.08 -28.57 -25.81
C LYS A 75 -1.92 -29.32 -26.50
N GLN A 76 -0.97 -29.84 -25.73
CA GLN A 76 0.02 -30.84 -26.14
C GLN A 76 -0.40 -32.17 -25.51
#